data_AF-A0A662HJ95-F1
#
_entry.id   AF-A0A662HJ95-F1
#
_cell.length_a   1.000
_cell.length_b   1.000
_cell.length_c   1.000
_cell.angle_alpha   90.00
_cell.angle_beta   90.00
_cell.angle_gamma   90.00
#
_symmetry.space_group_name_H-M   'P 1'
#
loop_
_entity.id
_entity.type
_entity.pdbx_description
1 polymer ?
#
loop_
_entity_poly.entity_id
_entity_poly.type
_entity_poly.pdbx_seq_one_letter_code
_entity_poly.pdbx_strand_id
1 'polypeptide(L)'
;MAGLEHGFRRAVSGAVSGIVMTEIVNALVYAGLLPPSLLLYFKILNMLTTIGLIMAMPYWGTAYLLGWLCGLVAMMQVSDFEALIYLVTSLVILAVRMFKHLS
;
A
#
# COMPACT_ATOMS: atom_id res chain seq x y z
N MET A 1 3.65 -11.01 -19.88
CA MET A 1 3.11 -11.24 -18.52
C MET A 1 4.24 -10.96 -17.54
N ALA A 2 4.15 -9.88 -16.75
CA ALA A 2 5.13 -9.67 -15.70
C ALA A 2 4.89 -10.77 -14.64
N GLY A 3 5.83 -11.70 -14.50
CA GLY A 3 5.68 -12.86 -13.61
C GLY A 3 5.60 -12.48 -12.13
N LEU A 4 5.33 -13.48 -11.29
CA LEU A 4 5.32 -13.39 -9.82
C LEU A 4 6.53 -12.60 -9.29
N GLU A 5 7.74 -12.88 -9.78
CA GLU A 5 8.96 -12.20 -9.36
C GLU A 5 8.89 -10.67 -9.50
N HIS A 6 8.31 -10.16 -10.59
CA HIS A 6 8.21 -8.74 -10.83
C HIS A 6 7.19 -8.06 -9.89
N GLY A 7 6.04 -8.70 -9.67
CA GLY A 7 5.03 -8.21 -8.73
C GLY A 7 5.54 -8.22 -7.28
N PHE A 8 6.21 -9.30 -6.88
CA PHE A 8 6.84 -9.42 -5.56
C PHE A 8 7.93 -8.36 -5.36
N ARG A 9 8.87 -8.25 -6.30
CA ARG A 9 9.95 -7.25 -6.23
C ARG A 9 9.39 -5.84 -6.10
N ARG A 10 8.35 -5.50 -6.86
CA ARG A 10 7.71 -4.17 -6.84
C ARG A 10 6.98 -3.91 -5.53
N ALA A 11 6.27 -4.89 -4.98
CA ALA A 11 5.60 -4.77 -3.69
C ALA A 11 6.62 -4.56 -2.56
N VAL A 12 7.65 -5.40 -2.49
CA VAL A 12 8.71 -5.29 -1.47
C VAL A 12 9.48 -3.98 -1.63
N SER A 13 9.89 -3.61 -2.85
CA SER A 13 10.62 -2.36 -3.06
C SER A 13 9.79 -1.14 -2.66
N GLY A 14 8.50 -1.13 -3.00
CA GLY A 14 7.59 -0.04 -2.64
C GLY A 14 7.39 0.08 -1.13
N ALA A 15 7.16 -1.06 -0.45
CA ALA A 15 6.99 -1.09 1.00
C ALA A 15 8.26 -0.60 1.73
N VAL A 16 9.43 -1.15 1.37
CA VAL A 16 10.71 -0.76 1.98
C VAL A 16 11.02 0.71 1.69
N SER A 17 10.86 1.17 0.45
CA SER A 17 11.12 2.58 0.12
C SER A 17 10.19 3.54 0.85
N GLY A 18 8.92 3.16 1.04
CA GLY A 18 7.95 3.97 1.77
C GLY A 18 8.33 4.13 3.24
N ILE A 19 8.73 3.04 3.90
CA ILE A 19 9.22 3.08 5.29
C ILE A 19 10.46 3.96 5.39
N VAL A 20 11.47 3.70 4.56
CA VAL A 20 12.74 4.45 4.60
C VAL A 20 12.52 5.94 4.35
N MET A 21 11.70 6.31 3.35
CA MET A 21 11.44 7.74 3.10
C MET A 21 10.64 8.40 4.22
N THR A 22 9.72 7.68 4.85
CA THR A 22 8.97 8.23 6.00
C THR A 22 9.92 8.58 7.13
N GLU A 23 10.89 7.71 7.46
CA GLU A 23 11.88 7.98 8.49
C GLU A 23 12.84 9.11 8.11
N ILE A 24 13.27 9.20 6.85
CA ILE A 24 14.10 10.31 6.37
C ILE A 24 13.36 11.65 6.53
N VAL A 25 12.10 11.72 6.10
CA VAL A 25 11.30 12.96 6.21
C VAL A 25 11.08 13.32 7.68
N ASN A 26 10.76 12.34 8.54
CA ASN A 26 10.66 12.56 9.98
C ASN A 26 11.95 13.14 10.56
N ALA A 27 13.10 12.55 10.26
CA ALA A 27 14.40 13.02 10.74
C ALA A 27 14.69 14.47 10.30
N LEU A 28 14.37 14.83 9.05
CA LEU A 28 14.53 16.19 8.55
C LEU A 28 13.61 17.20 9.24
N VAL A 29 12.37 16.79 9.56
CA VAL A 29 11.44 17.63 10.32
C VAL A 29 11.91 17.82 11.76
N TYR A 30 12.37 16.75 12.42
CA TYR A 30 12.91 16.85 13.79
C TYR A 30 14.20 17.68 13.86
N ALA A 31 15.02 17.66 12.80
CA ALA A 31 16.20 18.52 12.68
C ALA A 31 15.84 19.99 12.38
N GLY A 32 14.56 20.33 12.19
CA GLY A 32 14.11 21.68 11.85
C GLY A 32 14.39 22.10 10.40
N LEU A 33 14.79 21.15 9.54
CA LEU A 33 15.13 21.42 8.13
C LEU A 33 13.90 21.48 7.22
N LEU A 34 12.78 20.87 7.65
CA LEU A 34 11.52 20.86 6.91
C LEU A 34 10.34 21.28 7.79
N PRO A 35 9.37 22.03 7.25
CA PRO A 35 8.15 22.36 7.97
C PRO A 35 7.31 21.10 8.24
N PRO A 36 6.68 20.97 9.42
CA PRO A 36 5.87 19.81 9.77
C PRO A 36 4.68 19.54 8.83
N SER A 37 4.20 20.55 8.11
CA SER A 37 3.14 20.40 7.10
C SER A 37 3.51 19.42 5.98
N LEU A 38 4.81 19.27 5.66
CA LEU A 38 5.28 18.31 4.66
C LEU A 38 5.02 16.85 5.04
N LEU A 39 4.91 16.54 6.34
CA LEU A 39 4.54 15.19 6.79
C LEU A 39 3.13 14.81 6.32
N LEU A 40 2.20 15.75 6.32
CA LEU A 40 0.83 15.51 5.86
C LEU A 40 0.81 15.18 4.36
N TYR A 41 1.53 15.96 3.55
CA TYR A 41 1.63 15.71 2.11
C TYR A 41 2.27 14.35 1.82
N PHE A 42 3.34 13.99 2.55
CA PHE A 42 4.00 12.69 2.40
C PHE A 42 3.09 11.52 2.79
N LYS A 43 2.32 11.65 3.86
CA LYS A 43 1.32 10.63 4.27
C LYS A 43 0.27 10.42 3.18
N ILE A 44 -0.30 11.51 2.64
CA ILE A 44 -1.29 11.43 1.57
C ILE A 44 -0.69 10.77 0.33
N LEU A 45 0.53 11.15 -0.06
CA LEU A 45 1.21 10.58 -1.22
C LEU A 45 1.51 9.09 -1.03
N ASN A 46 1.92 8.68 0.17
CA ASN A 46 2.14 7.28 0.50
C ASN A 46 0.83 6.47 0.42
N MET A 47 -0.27 7.04 0.90
CA MET A 47 -1.60 6.42 0.82
C MET A 47 -2.05 6.23 -0.64
N LEU A 48 -1.92 7.25 -1.48
CA LEU A 48 -2.26 7.16 -2.90
C LEU A 48 -1.39 6.13 -3.63
N THR A 49 -0.10 6.09 -3.33
CA THR A 49 0.84 5.15 -3.94
C THR A 49 0.51 3.71 -3.54
N THR A 50 0.13 3.49 -2.28
CA THR A 50 -0.30 2.19 -1.76
C THR A 50 -1.60 1.74 -2.40
N ILE A 51 -2.59 2.63 -2.53
CA ILE A 51 -3.84 2.34 -3.26
C ILE A 51 -3.53 1.93 -4.71
N GLY A 52 -2.65 2.67 -5.39
CA GLY A 52 -2.20 2.32 -6.75
C GLY A 52 -1.54 0.94 -6.82
N LEU A 53 -0.77 0.56 -5.79
CA LEU A 53 -0.18 -0.77 -5.68
C LEU A 53 -1.26 -1.85 -5.55
N ILE A 54 -2.25 -1.66 -4.67
CA ILE A 54 -3.38 -2.59 -4.47
C ILE A 54 -4.15 -2.76 -5.79
N MET A 55 -4.40 -1.69 -6.53
CA MET A 55 -5.04 -1.74 -7.86
C MET A 55 -4.22 -2.53 -8.89
N ALA A 56 -2.89 -2.58 -8.73
CA ALA A 56 -2.01 -3.32 -9.63
C ALA A 56 -1.88 -4.80 -9.27
N MET A 57 -2.07 -5.18 -8.00
CA MET A 57 -1.91 -6.56 -7.50
C MET A 57 -2.75 -7.60 -8.27
N PRO A 58 -3.99 -7.34 -8.69
CA PRO A 58 -4.75 -8.30 -9.49
C PRO A 58 -4.05 -8.76 -10.76
N TYR A 59 -3.26 -7.89 -11.41
CA TYR A 59 -2.52 -8.21 -12.62
C TYR A 59 -1.32 -9.14 -12.35
N TRP A 60 -0.87 -9.26 -11.11
CA TRP A 60 0.21 -10.15 -10.68
C TRP A 60 -0.30 -11.50 -10.15
N GLY A 61 -1.60 -11.58 -9.86
CA GLY A 61 -2.30 -12.79 -9.41
C GLY A 61 -3.26 -12.51 -8.25
N THR A 62 -4.33 -13.29 -8.12
CA THR A 62 -5.28 -13.18 -6.98
C THR A 62 -4.60 -13.44 -5.63
N ALA A 63 -3.59 -14.32 -5.62
CA ALA A 63 -2.80 -14.63 -4.43
C ALA A 63 -2.08 -13.41 -3.84
N TYR A 64 -1.69 -12.41 -4.65
CA TYR A 64 -1.11 -11.17 -4.13
C TYR A 64 -2.11 -10.35 -3.33
N LEU A 65 -3.33 -10.22 -3.84
CA LEU A 65 -4.39 -9.47 -3.16
C LEU A 65 -4.81 -10.18 -1.86
N LEU A 66 -4.83 -11.51 -1.87
CA LEU A 66 -5.09 -12.31 -0.67
C LEU A 66 -3.95 -12.19 0.35
N GLY A 67 -2.69 -12.29 -0.10
CA GLY A 67 -1.52 -12.09 0.77
C GLY A 67 -1.47 -10.69 1.36
N TRP A 68 -1.84 -9.67 0.58
CA TRP A 68 -2.00 -8.30 1.06
C TRP A 68 -3.07 -8.19 2.14
N LEU A 69 -4.26 -8.80 1.94
CA LEU A 69 -5.31 -8.82 2.96
C LEU A 69 -4.83 -9.48 4.27
N CYS A 70 -4.11 -10.59 4.18
CA CYS A 70 -3.51 -11.23 5.37
C CYS A 70 -2.49 -10.31 6.06
N GLY A 71 -1.60 -9.67 5.31
CA GLY A 71 -0.62 -8.73 5.85
C GLY A 71 -1.28 -7.49 6.47
N LEU A 72 -2.35 -6.98 5.84
CA LEU A 72 -3.11 -5.85 6.33
C LEU A 72 -3.72 -6.15 7.70
N VAL A 73 -4.29 -7.34 7.91
CA VAL A 73 -4.83 -7.76 9.22
C VAL A 73 -3.76 -7.73 10.31
N ALA A 74 -2.52 -8.13 10.00
CA ALA A 74 -1.41 -8.03 10.95
C ALA A 74 -1.02 -6.57 11.24
N MET A 75 -1.19 -5.67 10.26
CA MET A 75 -0.90 -4.23 10.41
C MET A 75 -2.05 -3.42 11.02
N MET A 76 -3.26 -3.97 11.13
CA MET A 76 -4.43 -3.26 11.69
C MET A 76 -4.22 -2.80 13.14
N GLN A 77 -3.26 -3.37 13.87
CA GLN A 77 -2.93 -2.92 15.23
C GLN A 77 -2.17 -1.59 15.29
N VAL A 78 -1.74 -1.05 14.14
CA VAL A 78 -0.79 0.08 14.08
C VAL A 78 -1.41 1.37 13.51
N SER A 79 -2.48 1.28 12.73
CA SER A 79 -3.11 2.46 12.10
C SER A 79 -4.57 2.18 11.71
N ASP A 80 -5.53 2.80 12.41
CA ASP A 80 -6.95 2.44 12.27
C ASP A 80 -7.58 2.97 10.97
N PHE A 81 -7.31 4.22 10.59
CA PHE A 81 -8.00 4.87 9.47
C PHE A 81 -7.42 4.50 8.10
N GLU A 82 -6.10 4.49 7.95
CA GLU A 82 -5.46 4.10 6.69
C GLU A 82 -5.68 2.62 6.38
N ALA A 83 -5.60 1.75 7.40
CA ALA A 83 -5.85 0.33 7.21
C ALA A 83 -7.30 0.07 6.76
N LEU A 84 -8.27 0.83 7.26
CA LEU A 84 -9.66 0.73 6.80
C LEU A 84 -9.79 1.09 5.31
N ILE A 85 -9.13 2.17 4.84
CA ILE A 85 -9.14 2.56 3.42
C ILE A 85 -8.51 1.45 2.55
N TYR A 86 -7.38 0.90 2.97
CA TYR A 86 -6.72 -0.18 2.23
C TYR A 86 -7.56 -1.46 2.21
N LEU A 87 -8.25 -1.77 3.32
CA LEU A 87 -9.15 -2.93 3.43
C LEU A 87 -10.32 -2.78 2.45
N VAL A 88 -11.05 -1.66 2.52
CA VAL A 88 -12.19 -1.39 1.65
C VAL A 88 -11.78 -1.44 0.18
N THR A 89 -10.67 -0.78 -0.17
CA THR A 89 -10.15 -0.78 -1.54
C THR A 89 -9.84 -2.20 -2.02
N SER A 90 -9.17 -3.01 -1.19
CA SER A 90 -8.82 -4.39 -1.51
C SER A 90 -10.06 -5.27 -1.70
N LEU A 91 -11.07 -5.13 -0.83
CA LEU A 91 -12.33 -5.87 -0.91
C LEU A 91 -13.15 -5.51 -2.14
N VAL A 92 -13.24 -4.21 -2.48
CA VAL A 92 -13.93 -3.75 -3.70
C VAL A 92 -13.28 -4.37 -4.94
N ILE A 93 -11.95 -4.34 -5.02
CA ILE A 93 -11.22 -4.92 -6.15
C ILE A 93 -11.43 -6.43 -6.23
N LEU A 94 -11.40 -7.13 -5.09
CA LEU A 94 -11.64 -8.58 -5.04
C LEU A 94 -13.06 -8.90 -5.51
N ALA A 95 -14.07 -8.18 -5.02
CA ALA A 95 -15.47 -8.36 -5.40
C ALA A 95 -15.67 -8.15 -6.91
N VAL A 96 -15.18 -7.03 -7.46
CA VAL A 96 -15.25 -6.74 -8.91
C VAL A 96 -14.62 -7.87 -9.73
N ARG A 97 -13.50 -8.42 -9.26
CA ARG A 97 -12.82 -9.53 -9.95
C ARG A 97 -13.61 -10.83 -9.89
N MET A 98 -14.21 -11.16 -8.75
CA MET A 98 -15.06 -12.35 -8.61
C MET A 98 -16.28 -12.27 -9.54
N PHE A 99 -16.95 -11.11 -9.61
CA PHE A 99 -18.08 -10.92 -10.52
C PHE A 99 -17.70 -11.11 -11.99
N LYS A 100 -16.53 -10.60 -12.42
CA LYS A 100 -16.03 -10.78 -13.79
C LYS A 100 -15.69 -12.23 -14.15
N HIS A 101 -15.44 -13.10 -13.17
CA HIS A 101 -15.18 -14.53 -13.41
C HIS A 101 -16.46 -15.37 -13.43
N LEU A 102 -17.57 -14.84 -12.90
CA LEU A 102 -18.87 -15.51 -12.83
C LEU A 102 -19.80 -15.17 -14.02
N SER A 103 -19.54 -14.07 -14.75
CA SER A 103 -20.22 -13.68 -15.99
C SER A 103 -19.49 -14.21 -17.23
#